data_AF-A0A2A2E8L9-F1
#
_entry.id   AF-A0A2A2E8L9-F1
#
_cell.length_a   1.000
_cell.length_b   1.000
_cell.length_c   1.000
_cell.angle_alpha   90.00
_cell.angle_beta   90.00
_cell.angle_gamma   90.00
#
_symmetry.space_group_name_H-M   'P 1'
#
loop_
_entity.id
_entity.type
_entity.pdbx_description
1 polymer ?
#
loop_
_entity_poly.entity_id
_entity_poly.type
_entity_poly.pdbx_seq_one_letter_code
_entity_poly.pdbx_strand_id
1 'polypeptide(L)'
;MKPPRRSLWPLAFLLLAFLRPLAAADLFYLGQKIPDIDKPWASGDYQLLIDALAKIDTTQANALPRRNGEFTGPIYRRMVNEENFRPQLNIYAPLELRQNEAREVLFRLKELMRLYFDFRAAQQPYGAEALGLMTYSLRQQAVLFTLTVEFWTTLSQTEQSNPVRLQGLQETKAAAAMLTSSALDYLDLTRQFARQDLVLYGAELGKQLPELFVHLRSDVRQELLARLTKLAEQHPYAEVRTSLGETLPVLQAIQADVEQQLAQPQPVGKPAAKLDLSVPQ
;
A
#
# COMPACT_ATOMS: atom_id res chain seq x y z
N MET A 1 46.16 14.78 -51.36
CA MET A 1 44.80 15.36 -51.37
C MET A 1 44.04 14.77 -50.19
N LYS A 2 43.66 15.59 -49.19
CA LYS A 2 42.86 15.14 -48.03
C LYS A 2 41.37 15.21 -48.40
N PRO A 3 40.56 14.18 -48.13
CA PRO A 3 39.13 14.24 -48.44
C PRO A 3 38.42 15.24 -47.51
N PRO A 4 37.35 15.91 -47.98
CA PRO A 4 36.65 16.90 -47.18
C PRO A 4 35.85 16.21 -46.06
N ARG A 5 35.98 16.72 -44.83
CA ARG A 5 35.13 16.36 -43.69
C ARG A 5 33.69 16.74 -44.02
N ARG A 6 32.88 15.75 -44.42
CA ARG A 6 31.44 15.93 -44.59
C ARG A 6 30.81 16.19 -43.22
N SER A 7 30.24 17.38 -43.05
CA SER A 7 29.47 17.76 -41.86
C SER A 7 28.24 16.86 -41.77
N LEU A 8 28.19 15.99 -40.75
CA LEU A 8 27.07 15.09 -40.44
C LEU A 8 25.95 15.78 -39.65
N TRP A 9 26.10 17.06 -39.36
CA TRP A 9 25.14 17.85 -38.59
C TRP A 9 23.71 17.89 -39.16
N PRO A 10 23.47 18.09 -40.47
CA PRO A 10 22.10 18.15 -40.97
C PRO A 10 21.37 16.80 -40.85
N LEU A 11 22.12 15.68 -40.87
CA LEU A 11 21.60 14.33 -40.68
C LEU A 11 21.22 14.07 -39.20
N ALA A 12 22.00 14.62 -38.26
CA ALA A 12 21.70 14.53 -36.83
C ALA A 12 20.43 15.33 -36.45
N PHE A 13 20.22 16.52 -37.03
CA PHE A 13 18.98 17.29 -36.82
C PHE A 13 17.75 16.62 -37.45
N LEU A 14 17.92 15.96 -38.60
CA LEU A 14 16.85 15.18 -39.24
C LEU A 14 16.47 13.95 -38.39
N LEU A 15 17.44 13.25 -37.81
CA LEU A 15 17.21 12.13 -36.90
C LEU A 15 16.52 12.56 -35.58
N LEU A 16 16.86 13.73 -35.05
CA LEU A 16 16.20 14.32 -33.88
C LEU A 16 14.75 14.76 -34.15
N ALA A 17 14.43 15.18 -35.38
CA ALA A 17 13.06 15.55 -35.76
C ALA A 17 12.12 14.35 -35.96
N PHE A 18 12.67 13.15 -36.22
CA PHE A 18 11.91 11.90 -36.29
C PHE A 18 11.73 11.19 -34.94
N LEU A 19 12.49 11.60 -33.92
CA LEU A 19 12.20 11.28 -32.53
C LEU A 19 11.04 12.15 -32.03
N ARG A 20 9.86 11.97 -32.62
CA ARG A 20 8.63 12.35 -31.91
C ARG A 20 8.67 11.60 -30.58
N PRO A 21 8.45 12.25 -29.42
CA PRO A 21 8.20 11.49 -28.22
C PRO A 21 7.03 10.56 -28.56
N LEU A 22 7.21 9.25 -28.39
CA LEU A 22 6.09 8.31 -28.43
C LEU A 22 5.09 8.85 -27.43
N ALA A 23 4.05 9.54 -27.92
CA ALA A 23 2.88 9.83 -27.13
C ALA A 23 2.42 8.47 -26.61
N ALA A 24 2.31 8.33 -25.28
CA ALA A 24 1.94 7.08 -24.64
C ALA A 24 0.71 6.53 -25.36
N ALA A 25 0.84 5.33 -25.95
CA ALA A 25 -0.27 4.73 -26.65
C ALA A 25 -1.40 4.55 -25.64
N ASP A 26 -2.57 5.14 -25.91
CA ASP A 26 -3.75 4.92 -25.09
C ASP A 26 -4.01 3.41 -25.04
N LEU A 27 -3.93 2.84 -23.85
CA LEU A 27 -4.14 1.41 -23.63
C LEU A 27 -5.64 1.16 -23.45
N PHE A 28 -6.15 0.12 -24.10
CA PHE A 28 -7.56 -0.27 -23.99
C PHE A 28 -7.69 -1.72 -23.55
N TYR A 29 -8.63 -1.98 -22.66
CA TYR A 29 -9.05 -3.31 -22.25
C TYR A 29 -10.55 -3.45 -22.49
N LEU A 30 -10.93 -4.42 -23.34
CA LEU A 30 -12.34 -4.68 -23.71
C LEU A 30 -13.10 -3.41 -24.15
N GLY A 31 -12.42 -2.56 -24.91
CA GLY A 31 -12.99 -1.30 -25.41
C GLY A 31 -13.04 -0.15 -24.40
N GLN A 32 -12.60 -0.35 -23.16
CA GLN A 32 -12.45 0.72 -22.17
C GLN A 32 -11.01 1.18 -22.09
N LYS A 33 -10.79 2.49 -22.01
CA LYS A 33 -9.46 3.06 -21.78
C LYS A 33 -8.99 2.69 -20.37
N ILE A 34 -7.75 2.20 -20.27
CA ILE A 34 -7.11 1.86 -19.00
C ILE A 34 -5.78 2.62 -18.86
N PRO A 35 -5.23 2.75 -17.64
CA PRO A 35 -3.93 3.37 -17.44
C PRO A 35 -2.81 2.60 -18.13
N ASP A 36 -1.74 3.32 -18.45
CA ASP A 36 -0.52 2.75 -18.99
C ASP A 36 0.13 1.79 -17.97
N ILE A 37 0.26 0.51 -18.33
CA ILE A 37 0.79 -0.52 -17.44
C ILE A 37 2.32 -0.49 -17.32
N ASP A 38 3.02 0.34 -18.09
CA ASP A 38 4.48 0.45 -18.07
C ASP A 38 4.98 1.57 -17.14
N LYS A 39 4.05 2.32 -16.52
CA LYS A 39 4.36 3.41 -15.59
C LYS A 39 3.86 3.14 -14.19
N PRO A 40 4.50 3.71 -13.15
CA PRO A 40 3.93 3.77 -11.81
C PRO A 40 2.56 4.47 -11.82
N TRP A 41 1.61 3.89 -11.12
CA TRP A 41 0.25 4.44 -11.01
C TRP A 41 0.09 5.36 -9.82
N ALA A 42 -0.62 6.46 -10.05
CA ALA A 42 -1.14 7.36 -9.03
C ALA A 42 -2.64 7.13 -8.80
N SER A 43 -3.22 7.84 -7.83
CA SER A 43 -4.64 7.81 -7.48
C SER A 43 -5.56 8.04 -8.69
N GLY A 44 -5.18 8.94 -9.60
CA GLY A 44 -5.90 9.19 -10.86
C GLY A 44 -5.93 7.98 -11.81
N ASP A 45 -4.85 7.21 -11.87
CA ASP A 45 -4.77 6.00 -12.69
C ASP A 45 -5.68 4.90 -12.13
N TYR A 46 -5.67 4.70 -10.80
CA TYR A 46 -6.62 3.79 -10.17
C TYR A 46 -8.07 4.20 -10.44
N GLN A 47 -8.39 5.49 -10.39
CA GLN A 47 -9.74 5.96 -10.70
C GLN A 47 -10.13 5.64 -12.16
N LEU A 48 -9.24 5.92 -13.12
CA LEU A 48 -9.47 5.58 -14.52
C LEU A 48 -9.70 4.07 -14.71
N LEU A 49 -8.92 3.24 -14.01
CA LEU A 49 -9.10 1.78 -14.06
C LEU A 49 -10.42 1.35 -13.45
N ILE A 50 -10.80 1.89 -12.29
CA ILE A 50 -12.07 1.55 -11.61
C ILE A 50 -13.25 1.87 -12.53
N ASP A 51 -13.24 3.05 -13.17
CA ASP A 51 -14.31 3.45 -14.08
C ASP A 51 -14.41 2.53 -15.31
N ALA A 52 -13.26 2.07 -15.83
CA ALA A 52 -13.21 1.10 -16.92
C ALA A 52 -13.72 -0.27 -16.48
N LEU A 53 -13.23 -0.79 -15.36
CA LEU A 53 -13.57 -2.12 -14.85
C LEU A 53 -15.03 -2.19 -14.40
N ALA A 54 -15.59 -1.14 -13.80
CA ALA A 54 -17.00 -1.10 -13.43
C ALA A 54 -17.91 -1.23 -14.67
N LYS A 55 -17.56 -0.56 -15.78
CA LYS A 55 -18.29 -0.72 -17.05
C LYS A 55 -18.16 -2.12 -17.63
N ILE A 56 -16.95 -2.68 -17.58
CA ILE A 56 -16.69 -4.06 -18.05
C ILE A 56 -17.51 -5.05 -17.24
N ASP A 57 -17.52 -4.94 -15.92
CA ASP A 57 -18.24 -5.85 -15.03
C ASP A 57 -19.76 -5.85 -15.31
N THR A 58 -20.34 -4.69 -15.65
CA THR A 58 -21.75 -4.60 -16.04
C THR A 58 -22.07 -5.19 -17.41
N THR A 59 -21.10 -5.28 -18.32
CA THR A 59 -21.32 -5.67 -19.72
C THR A 59 -20.81 -7.08 -20.04
N GLN A 60 -19.80 -7.56 -19.31
CA GLN A 60 -19.13 -8.83 -19.51
C GLN A 60 -18.86 -9.50 -18.17
N ALA A 61 -19.67 -10.50 -17.84
CA ALA A 61 -19.49 -11.26 -16.62
C ALA A 61 -18.13 -11.95 -16.60
N ASN A 62 -17.48 -11.94 -15.43
CA ASN A 62 -16.20 -12.59 -15.19
C ASN A 62 -15.01 -12.05 -16.02
N ALA A 63 -15.09 -10.80 -16.48
CA ALA A 63 -14.08 -10.17 -17.33
C ALA A 63 -13.08 -9.24 -16.60
N LEU A 64 -13.05 -9.19 -15.26
CA LEU A 64 -12.00 -8.45 -14.55
C LEU A 64 -10.61 -9.09 -14.73
N PRO A 65 -9.54 -8.27 -14.68
CA PRO A 65 -8.17 -8.77 -14.81
C PRO A 65 -7.79 -9.87 -13.82
N ARG A 66 -7.13 -10.92 -14.31
CA ARG A 66 -6.71 -12.09 -13.53
C ARG A 66 -5.22 -12.05 -13.27
N ARG A 67 -4.78 -12.46 -12.08
CA ARG A 67 -3.36 -12.56 -11.68
C ARG A 67 -2.58 -13.48 -12.63
N ASN A 68 -3.18 -14.61 -13.00
CA ASN A 68 -2.57 -15.63 -13.86
C ASN A 68 -3.12 -15.60 -15.31
N GLY A 69 -3.85 -14.55 -15.70
CA GLY A 69 -4.36 -14.44 -17.06
C GLY A 69 -3.24 -14.09 -18.03
N GLU A 70 -3.19 -14.75 -19.19
CA GLU A 70 -2.17 -14.51 -20.21
C GLU A 70 -2.16 -13.03 -20.66
N PHE A 71 -3.33 -12.47 -20.92
CA PHE A 71 -3.49 -11.09 -21.39
C PHE A 71 -3.83 -10.09 -20.29
N THR A 72 -4.37 -10.57 -19.16
CA THR A 72 -4.81 -9.71 -18.05
C THR A 72 -3.87 -9.67 -16.86
N GLY A 73 -2.94 -10.63 -16.77
CA GLY A 73 -1.90 -10.71 -15.76
C GLY A 73 -0.99 -9.48 -15.73
N PRO A 74 -0.56 -8.90 -16.86
CA PRO A 74 0.18 -7.63 -16.85
C PRO A 74 -0.60 -6.47 -16.19
N ILE A 75 -1.90 -6.35 -16.48
CA ILE A 75 -2.77 -5.33 -15.87
C ILE A 75 -2.82 -5.56 -14.36
N TYR A 76 -3.17 -6.79 -13.92
CA TYR A 76 -3.25 -7.13 -12.51
C TYR A 76 -1.93 -6.88 -11.77
N ARG A 77 -0.81 -7.34 -12.35
CA ARG A 77 0.53 -7.14 -11.76
C ARG A 77 0.86 -5.67 -11.60
N ARG A 78 0.46 -4.81 -12.54
CA ARG A 78 0.64 -3.36 -12.36
C ARG A 78 -0.25 -2.82 -11.25
N MET A 79 -1.50 -3.26 -11.10
CA MET A 79 -2.40 -2.79 -10.03
C MET A 79 -1.79 -2.95 -8.63
N VAL A 80 -1.03 -4.02 -8.40
CA VAL A 80 -0.43 -4.34 -7.10
C VAL A 80 1.10 -4.17 -7.08
N ASN A 81 1.65 -3.40 -8.01
CA ASN A 81 3.09 -3.22 -8.13
C ASN A 81 3.65 -2.25 -7.08
N GLU A 82 4.76 -2.61 -6.45
CA GLU A 82 5.42 -1.76 -5.44
C GLU A 82 5.94 -0.44 -6.00
N GLU A 83 6.23 -0.36 -7.30
CA GLU A 83 6.64 0.87 -7.96
C GLU A 83 5.57 1.96 -7.88
N ASN A 84 4.30 1.60 -7.71
CA ASN A 84 3.21 2.56 -7.55
C ASN A 84 3.33 3.38 -6.24
N PHE A 85 4.13 2.93 -5.27
CA PHE A 85 4.42 3.71 -4.06
C PHE A 85 5.44 4.82 -4.30
N ARG A 86 6.19 4.80 -5.42
CA ARG A 86 7.29 5.76 -5.68
C ARG A 86 6.88 7.23 -5.56
N PRO A 87 5.72 7.70 -6.06
CA PRO A 87 5.31 9.09 -5.87
C PRO A 87 5.18 9.48 -4.39
N GLN A 88 4.71 8.56 -3.55
CA GLN A 88 4.48 8.77 -2.12
C GLN A 88 5.75 8.62 -1.28
N LEU A 89 6.77 7.91 -1.80
CA LEU A 89 8.06 7.73 -1.15
C LEU A 89 9.12 8.73 -1.64
N ASN A 90 8.76 9.63 -2.56
CA ASN A 90 9.67 10.64 -3.09
C ASN A 90 9.92 11.76 -2.07
N ILE A 91 11.01 11.66 -1.31
CA ILE A 91 11.39 12.66 -0.29
C ILE A 91 11.59 14.09 -0.82
N TYR A 92 11.74 14.27 -2.14
CA TYR A 92 11.84 15.59 -2.75
C TYR A 92 10.48 16.25 -3.00
N ALA A 93 9.37 15.51 -2.85
CA ALA A 93 8.02 16.04 -2.93
C ALA A 93 7.52 16.51 -1.55
N PRO A 94 6.72 17.60 -1.49
CA PRO A 94 6.07 18.05 -0.27
C PRO A 94 5.32 16.93 0.46
N LEU A 95 5.47 16.87 1.78
CA LEU A 95 4.90 15.82 2.62
C LEU A 95 3.37 15.78 2.54
N GLU A 96 2.73 16.95 2.48
CA GLU A 96 1.28 17.07 2.36
C GLU A 96 0.78 16.45 1.06
N LEU A 97 1.51 16.65 -0.05
CA LEU A 97 1.16 16.05 -1.34
C LEU A 97 1.31 14.52 -1.27
N ARG A 98 2.39 14.02 -0.67
CA ARG A 98 2.61 12.57 -0.51
C ARG A 98 1.53 11.92 0.36
N GLN A 99 1.16 12.56 1.47
CA GLN A 99 0.11 12.07 2.37
C GLN A 99 -1.27 12.05 1.70
N ASN A 100 -1.63 13.13 1.01
CA ASN A 100 -2.90 13.20 0.29
C ASN A 100 -2.97 12.11 -0.79
N GLU A 101 -1.89 11.92 -1.54
CA GLU A 101 -1.80 10.87 -2.55
C GLU A 101 -1.94 9.46 -1.93
N ALA A 102 -1.24 9.19 -0.82
CA ALA A 102 -1.35 7.92 -0.11
C ALA A 102 -2.78 7.63 0.38
N ARG A 103 -3.48 8.66 0.90
CA ARG A 103 -4.89 8.57 1.32
C ARG A 103 -5.81 8.30 0.13
N GLU A 104 -5.62 9.02 -0.97
CA GLU A 104 -6.43 8.85 -2.17
C GLU A 104 -6.24 7.46 -2.77
N VAL A 105 -4.99 6.98 -2.90
CA VAL A 105 -4.73 5.61 -3.38
C VAL A 105 -5.40 4.57 -2.49
N LEU A 106 -5.32 4.71 -1.15
CA LEU A 106 -6.00 3.78 -0.24
C LEU A 106 -7.52 3.79 -0.44
N PHE A 107 -8.11 4.97 -0.67
CA PHE A 107 -9.53 5.09 -1.00
C PHE A 107 -9.87 4.40 -2.33
N ARG A 108 -9.06 4.61 -3.38
CA ARG A 108 -9.28 3.93 -4.68
C ARG A 108 -9.12 2.42 -4.57
N LEU A 109 -8.17 1.92 -3.79
CA LEU A 109 -7.99 0.48 -3.57
C LEU A 109 -9.23 -0.15 -2.92
N LYS A 110 -9.87 0.54 -1.97
CA LYS A 110 -11.14 0.09 -1.38
C LYS A 110 -12.23 -0.02 -2.45
N GLU A 111 -12.37 0.97 -3.32
CA GLU A 111 -13.36 0.93 -4.41
C GLU A 111 -13.02 -0.16 -5.45
N LEU A 112 -11.75 -0.35 -5.77
CA LEU A 112 -11.29 -1.42 -6.65
C LEU A 112 -11.60 -2.79 -6.05
N MET A 113 -11.34 -3.00 -4.76
CA MET A 113 -11.68 -4.23 -4.06
C MET A 113 -13.17 -4.56 -4.15
N ARG A 114 -14.07 -3.57 -4.12
CA ARG A 114 -15.52 -3.81 -4.27
C ARG A 114 -15.89 -4.47 -5.60
N LEU A 115 -15.08 -4.29 -6.65
CA LEU A 115 -15.28 -4.98 -7.93
C LEU A 115 -14.84 -6.46 -7.86
N TYR A 116 -13.82 -6.77 -7.05
CA TYR A 116 -13.24 -8.12 -6.97
C TYR A 116 -13.90 -9.01 -5.90
N PHE A 117 -14.51 -8.42 -4.86
CA PHE A 117 -15.21 -9.17 -3.82
C PHE A 117 -16.70 -9.31 -4.15
N ASP A 118 -17.16 -10.55 -4.29
CA ASP A 118 -18.59 -10.87 -4.29
C ASP A 118 -18.97 -11.54 -2.96
N PHE A 119 -19.42 -10.74 -1.99
CA PHE A 119 -19.80 -11.25 -0.66
C PHE A 119 -21.05 -12.15 -0.68
N ARG A 120 -21.76 -12.26 -1.80
CA ARG A 120 -22.92 -13.15 -1.95
C ARG A 120 -22.54 -14.48 -2.59
N ALA A 121 -21.37 -14.57 -3.22
CA ALA A 121 -20.93 -15.79 -3.87
C ALA A 121 -20.55 -16.88 -2.86
N ALA A 122 -20.95 -18.12 -3.14
CA ALA A 122 -20.54 -19.27 -2.34
C ALA A 122 -19.03 -19.51 -2.42
N GLN A 123 -18.43 -19.20 -3.57
CA GLN A 123 -16.99 -19.15 -3.80
C GLN A 123 -16.64 -17.87 -4.55
N GLN A 124 -15.56 -17.23 -4.15
CA GLN A 124 -15.12 -15.98 -4.75
C GLN A 124 -14.63 -16.24 -6.19
N PRO A 125 -15.26 -15.63 -7.20
CA PRO A 125 -14.83 -15.81 -8.58
C PRO A 125 -13.41 -15.29 -8.79
N TYR A 126 -13.00 -14.26 -8.04
CA TYR A 126 -11.69 -13.61 -8.09
C TYR A 126 -10.88 -13.76 -6.80
N GLY A 127 -10.94 -14.93 -6.15
CA GLY A 127 -10.36 -15.14 -4.82
C GLY A 127 -8.90 -14.69 -4.69
N ALA A 128 -8.01 -15.19 -5.56
CA ALA A 128 -6.59 -14.83 -5.55
C ALA A 128 -6.34 -13.32 -5.77
N GLU A 129 -7.12 -12.68 -6.64
CA GLU A 129 -7.00 -11.27 -6.95
C GLU A 129 -7.51 -10.37 -5.82
N ALA A 130 -8.65 -10.74 -5.24
CA ALA A 130 -9.25 -10.05 -4.11
C ALA A 130 -8.34 -10.06 -2.88
N LEU A 131 -7.74 -11.22 -2.57
CA LEU A 131 -6.78 -11.35 -1.47
C LEU A 131 -5.47 -10.60 -1.75
N GLY A 132 -4.97 -10.64 -2.98
CA GLY A 132 -3.77 -9.87 -3.35
C GLY A 132 -3.97 -8.34 -3.27
N LEU A 133 -5.16 -7.84 -3.64
CA LEU A 133 -5.53 -6.43 -3.43
C LEU A 133 -5.62 -6.08 -1.94
N MET A 134 -6.09 -7.00 -1.10
CA MET A 134 -6.08 -6.80 0.36
C MET A 134 -4.65 -6.71 0.92
N THR A 135 -3.75 -7.62 0.51
CA THR A 135 -2.31 -7.54 0.85
C THR A 135 -1.73 -6.19 0.44
N TYR A 136 -1.98 -5.75 -0.79
CA TYR A 136 -1.48 -4.49 -1.31
C TYR A 136 -2.04 -3.28 -0.55
N SER A 137 -3.32 -3.33 -0.14
CA SER A 137 -3.97 -2.29 0.67
C SER A 137 -3.36 -2.17 2.07
N LEU A 138 -2.99 -3.29 2.70
CA LEU A 138 -2.25 -3.29 3.96
C LEU A 138 -0.89 -2.58 3.82
N ARG A 139 -0.17 -2.85 2.73
CA ARG A 139 1.09 -2.17 2.46
C ARG A 139 0.91 -0.68 2.22
N GLN A 140 -0.10 -0.30 1.45
CA GLN A 140 -0.45 1.11 1.24
C GLN A 140 -0.78 1.82 2.56
N GLN A 141 -1.44 1.13 3.50
CA GLN A 141 -1.69 1.65 4.84
C GLN A 141 -0.39 1.85 5.65
N ALA A 142 0.61 0.98 5.47
CA ALA A 142 1.92 1.12 6.12
C ALA A 142 2.69 2.35 5.59
N VAL A 143 2.64 2.58 4.27
CA VAL A 143 3.17 3.81 3.65
C VAL A 143 2.49 5.04 4.24
N LEU A 144 1.16 5.05 4.36
CA LEU A 144 0.43 6.18 4.96
C LEU A 144 0.84 6.42 6.42
N PHE A 145 1.09 5.36 7.21
CA PHE A 145 1.59 5.52 8.58
C PHE A 145 2.99 6.11 8.63
N THR A 146 3.90 5.64 7.77
CA THR A 146 5.26 6.19 7.68
C THR A 146 5.21 7.70 7.44
N LEU A 147 4.37 8.14 6.49
CA LEU A 147 4.17 9.56 6.21
C LEU A 147 3.49 10.31 7.37
N THR A 148 2.58 9.64 8.08
CA THR A 148 1.91 10.23 9.27
C THR A 148 2.90 10.46 10.41
N VAL A 149 3.81 9.51 10.63
CA VAL A 149 4.89 9.65 11.63
C VAL A 149 5.85 10.76 11.22
N GLU A 150 6.28 10.79 9.95
CA GLU A 150 7.12 11.88 9.41
C GLU A 150 6.48 13.24 9.71
N PHE A 151 5.20 13.41 9.37
CA PHE A 151 4.48 14.67 9.65
C PHE A 151 4.40 14.97 11.13
N TRP A 152 4.11 13.98 11.97
CA TRP A 152 4.04 14.19 13.41
C TRP A 152 5.35 14.73 13.98
N THR A 153 6.48 14.25 13.48
CA THR A 153 7.82 14.70 13.91
C THR A 153 8.19 16.12 13.46
N THR A 154 7.50 16.68 12.46
CA THR A 154 7.71 18.09 12.04
C THR A 154 6.90 19.09 12.86
N LEU A 155 5.94 18.62 13.66
CA LEU A 155 5.06 19.48 14.46
C LEU A 155 5.73 19.97 15.74
N SER A 156 5.39 21.19 16.17
CA SER A 156 5.72 21.69 17.50
C SER A 156 4.97 20.90 18.58
N GLN A 157 5.46 20.92 19.83
CA GLN A 157 4.77 20.24 20.95
C GLN A 157 3.32 20.74 21.16
N THR A 158 3.07 22.03 20.93
CA THR A 158 1.72 22.60 21.00
C THR A 158 0.79 22.02 19.93
N GLU A 159 1.31 21.82 18.71
CA GLU A 159 0.53 21.20 17.64
C GLU A 159 0.36 19.69 17.87
N GLN A 160 1.35 18.99 18.42
CA GLN A 160 1.23 17.57 18.78
C GLN A 160 0.20 17.32 19.89
N SER A 161 -0.05 18.31 20.75
CA SER A 161 -1.09 18.25 21.79
C SER A 161 -2.44 18.80 21.32
N ASN A 162 -2.55 19.27 20.07
CA ASN A 162 -3.80 19.76 19.53
C ASN A 162 -4.84 18.63 19.48
N PRO A 163 -6.03 18.80 20.09
CA PRO A 163 -7.02 17.75 20.21
C PRO A 163 -7.55 17.27 18.84
N VAL A 164 -7.66 18.16 17.86
CA VAL A 164 -8.12 17.81 16.51
C VAL A 164 -7.10 16.93 15.80
N ARG A 165 -5.80 17.23 15.95
CA ARG A 165 -4.74 16.40 15.35
C ARG A 165 -4.63 15.03 16.02
N LEU A 166 -4.74 15.00 17.35
CA LEU A 166 -4.79 13.76 18.11
C LEU A 166 -5.99 12.90 17.71
N GLN A 167 -7.16 13.51 17.53
CA GLN A 167 -8.34 12.82 17.03
C GLN A 167 -8.10 12.24 15.63
N GLY A 168 -7.58 13.03 14.69
CA GLY A 168 -7.26 12.55 13.34
C GLY A 168 -6.25 11.39 13.33
N LEU A 169 -5.25 11.42 14.22
CA LEU A 169 -4.31 10.31 14.40
C LEU A 169 -5.01 9.06 14.97
N GLN A 170 -5.91 9.23 15.95
CA GLN A 170 -6.70 8.13 16.51
C GLN A 170 -7.62 7.49 15.46
N GLU A 171 -8.29 8.29 14.63
CA GLU A 171 -9.14 7.82 13.53
C GLU A 171 -8.32 7.03 12.49
N THR A 172 -7.12 7.52 12.14
CA THR A 172 -6.21 6.82 11.22
C THR A 172 -5.77 5.47 11.80
N LYS A 173 -5.42 5.42 13.09
CA LYS A 173 -5.08 4.18 13.78
C LYS A 173 -6.26 3.20 13.85
N ALA A 174 -7.47 3.70 14.10
CA ALA A 174 -8.68 2.88 14.13
C ALA A 174 -9.00 2.29 12.75
N ALA A 175 -8.90 3.09 11.68
CA ALA A 175 -9.10 2.61 10.31
C ALA A 175 -8.11 1.51 9.94
N ALA A 176 -6.84 1.65 10.31
CA ALA A 176 -5.84 0.61 10.10
C ALA A 176 -6.13 -0.65 10.92
N ALA A 177 -6.51 -0.51 12.19
CA ALA A 177 -6.90 -1.64 13.03
C ALA A 177 -8.05 -2.45 12.40
N MET A 178 -9.06 -1.75 11.88
CA MET A 178 -10.16 -2.39 11.14
C MET A 178 -9.67 -3.11 9.88
N LEU A 179 -8.79 -2.48 9.09
CA LEU A 179 -8.23 -3.09 7.88
C LEU A 179 -7.42 -4.35 8.21
N THR A 180 -6.54 -4.29 9.22
CA THR A 180 -5.73 -5.42 9.67
C THR A 180 -6.58 -6.55 10.24
N SER A 181 -7.61 -6.24 11.04
CA SER A 181 -8.53 -7.27 11.54
C SER A 181 -9.31 -7.92 10.41
N SER A 182 -9.83 -7.13 9.46
CA SER A 182 -10.58 -7.63 8.30
C SER A 182 -9.71 -8.53 7.40
N ALA A 183 -8.43 -8.21 7.28
CA ALA A 183 -7.48 -9.04 6.56
C ALA A 183 -7.32 -10.44 7.19
N LEU A 184 -7.34 -10.53 8.53
CA LEU A 184 -7.32 -11.84 9.21
C LEU A 184 -8.65 -12.60 9.06
N ASP A 185 -9.79 -11.91 8.97
CA ASP A 185 -11.10 -12.55 8.75
C ASP A 185 -11.11 -13.41 7.48
N TYR A 186 -10.41 -12.98 6.44
CA TYR A 186 -10.41 -13.71 5.17
C TYR A 186 -9.69 -15.06 5.23
N LEU A 187 -8.76 -15.26 6.17
CA LEU A 187 -8.15 -16.58 6.38
C LEU A 187 -9.17 -17.61 6.88
N ASP A 188 -10.17 -17.18 7.65
CA ASP A 188 -11.22 -18.07 8.15
C ASP A 188 -12.26 -18.46 7.06
N LEU A 189 -12.29 -17.75 5.93
CA LEU A 189 -13.26 -17.95 4.83
C LEU A 189 -12.90 -19.12 3.89
N THR A 190 -12.51 -20.25 4.46
CA THR A 190 -12.07 -21.49 3.77
C THR A 190 -13.07 -22.10 2.80
N ARG A 191 -14.37 -21.78 2.91
CA ARG A 191 -15.40 -22.19 1.95
C ARG A 191 -15.48 -21.28 0.73
N GLN A 192 -15.17 -19.99 0.91
CA GLN A 192 -15.28 -18.99 -0.13
C GLN A 192 -14.00 -18.85 -0.96
N PHE A 193 -12.83 -19.07 -0.35
CA PHE A 193 -11.54 -18.97 -1.02
C PHE A 193 -10.89 -20.35 -1.22
N ALA A 194 -10.25 -20.53 -2.37
CA ALA A 194 -9.51 -21.76 -2.63
C ALA A 194 -8.33 -21.89 -1.68
N ARG A 195 -7.97 -23.13 -1.34
CA ARG A 195 -6.85 -23.44 -0.44
C ARG A 195 -5.55 -22.74 -0.87
N GLN A 196 -5.20 -22.83 -2.14
CA GLN A 196 -3.95 -22.26 -2.67
C GLN A 196 -3.90 -20.74 -2.50
N ASP A 197 -5.05 -20.06 -2.62
CA ASP A 197 -5.15 -18.61 -2.49
C ASP A 197 -4.94 -18.21 -1.02
N LEU A 198 -5.54 -18.95 -0.08
CA LEU A 198 -5.37 -18.73 1.36
C LEU A 198 -3.96 -19.04 1.85
N VAL A 199 -3.29 -20.07 1.28
CA VAL A 199 -1.88 -20.36 1.59
C VAL A 199 -0.97 -19.22 1.16
N LEU A 200 -1.13 -18.75 -0.08
CA LEU A 200 -0.36 -17.61 -0.58
C LEU A 200 -0.64 -16.34 0.23
N TYR A 201 -1.92 -16.09 0.53
CA TYR A 201 -2.33 -14.93 1.32
C TYR A 201 -1.77 -14.95 2.73
N GLY A 202 -1.76 -16.09 3.42
CA GLY A 202 -1.13 -16.24 4.74
C GLY A 202 0.37 -15.90 4.73
N ALA A 203 1.09 -16.34 3.70
CA ALA A 203 2.51 -16.02 3.53
C ALA A 203 2.74 -14.53 3.18
N GLU A 204 1.86 -13.93 2.38
CA GLU A 204 1.90 -12.50 2.04
C GLU A 204 1.61 -11.63 3.28
N LEU A 205 0.62 -12.00 4.10
CA LEU A 205 0.27 -11.32 5.35
C LEU A 205 1.43 -11.30 6.34
N GLY A 206 2.16 -12.42 6.48
CA GLY A 206 3.31 -12.52 7.37
C GLY A 206 4.39 -11.46 7.09
N LYS A 207 4.53 -11.03 5.83
CA LYS A 207 5.46 -9.97 5.42
C LYS A 207 4.95 -8.56 5.73
N GLN A 208 3.63 -8.34 5.66
CA GLN A 208 3.04 -7.00 5.83
C GLN A 208 2.72 -6.66 7.28
N LEU A 209 2.38 -7.66 8.10
CA LEU A 209 1.92 -7.44 9.47
C LEU A 209 2.94 -6.72 10.37
N PRO A 210 4.25 -7.03 10.37
CA PRO A 210 5.20 -6.37 11.26
C PRO A 210 5.25 -4.84 11.10
N GLU A 211 5.22 -4.36 9.86
CA GLU A 211 5.28 -2.93 9.55
C GLU A 211 4.04 -2.18 10.02
N LEU A 212 2.85 -2.79 9.91
CA LEU A 212 1.62 -2.19 10.42
C LEU A 212 1.51 -2.30 11.95
N PHE A 213 1.94 -3.42 12.51
CA PHE A 213 1.69 -3.78 13.91
C PHE A 213 2.23 -2.75 14.89
N VAL A 214 3.43 -2.20 14.63
CA VAL A 214 4.06 -1.19 15.49
C VAL A 214 3.23 0.09 15.65
N HIS A 215 2.40 0.42 14.65
CA HIS A 215 1.60 1.65 14.64
C HIS A 215 0.22 1.52 15.32
N LEU A 216 -0.23 0.28 15.54
CA LEU A 216 -1.53 -0.01 16.14
C LEU A 216 -1.55 0.34 17.63
N ARG A 217 -2.75 0.49 18.19
CA ARG A 217 -2.91 0.71 19.64
C ARG A 217 -2.63 -0.57 20.41
N SER A 218 -2.28 -0.45 21.69
CA SER A 218 -1.89 -1.60 22.51
C SER A 218 -3.00 -2.64 22.67
N ASP A 219 -4.25 -2.21 22.83
CA ASP A 219 -5.42 -3.09 22.90
C ASP A 219 -5.58 -3.92 21.62
N VAL A 220 -5.49 -3.23 20.47
CA VAL A 220 -5.59 -3.85 19.14
C VAL A 220 -4.43 -4.84 18.90
N ARG A 221 -3.20 -4.49 19.30
CA ARG A 221 -2.04 -5.38 19.14
C ARG A 221 -2.21 -6.68 19.91
N GLN A 222 -2.73 -6.62 21.15
CA GLN A 222 -2.99 -7.81 21.96
C GLN A 222 -4.09 -8.68 21.35
N GLU A 223 -5.18 -8.07 20.88
CA GLU A 223 -6.26 -8.79 20.19
C GLU A 223 -5.75 -9.49 18.92
N LEU A 224 -4.97 -8.79 18.09
CA LEU A 224 -4.38 -9.35 16.88
C LEU A 224 -3.42 -10.49 17.17
N LEU A 225 -2.57 -10.37 18.21
CA LEU A 225 -1.69 -11.46 18.63
C LEU A 225 -2.50 -12.70 19.03
N ALA A 226 -3.51 -12.54 19.89
CA ALA A 226 -4.35 -13.66 20.32
C ALA A 226 -5.04 -14.34 19.12
N ARG A 227 -5.50 -13.52 18.16
CA ARG A 227 -6.15 -14.03 16.95
C ARG A 227 -5.18 -14.76 16.02
N LEU A 228 -3.99 -14.22 15.82
CA LEU A 228 -2.94 -14.87 15.04
C LEU A 228 -2.47 -16.16 15.68
N THR A 229 -2.35 -16.22 17.01
CA THR A 229 -2.04 -17.45 17.76
C THR A 229 -3.11 -18.51 17.49
N LYS A 230 -4.39 -18.14 17.62
CA LYS A 230 -5.49 -19.06 17.32
C LYS A 230 -5.42 -19.59 15.89
N LEU A 231 -5.19 -18.72 14.91
CA LEU A 231 -5.05 -19.12 13.50
C LEU A 231 -3.83 -20.03 13.29
N ALA A 232 -2.68 -19.70 13.88
CA ALA A 232 -1.47 -20.51 13.78
C ALA A 232 -1.63 -21.91 14.38
N GLU A 233 -2.47 -22.07 15.40
CA GLU A 233 -2.75 -23.37 16.02
C GLU A 233 -3.85 -24.16 15.30
N GLN A 234 -4.93 -23.49 14.90
CA GLN A 234 -6.21 -24.13 14.57
C GLN A 234 -6.60 -24.02 13.09
N HIS A 235 -5.91 -23.19 12.29
CA HIS A 235 -6.30 -23.00 10.90
C HIS A 235 -6.25 -24.34 10.13
N PRO A 236 -7.25 -24.68 9.28
CA PRO A 236 -7.32 -26.00 8.66
C PRO A 236 -6.09 -26.40 7.81
N TYR A 237 -5.47 -25.41 7.16
CA TYR A 237 -4.32 -25.64 6.29
C TYR A 237 -3.00 -25.47 7.04
N ALA A 238 -2.14 -26.49 6.96
CA ALA A 238 -0.87 -26.55 7.67
C ALA A 238 0.11 -25.44 7.23
N GLU A 239 0.12 -25.10 5.94
CA GLU A 239 1.01 -24.07 5.40
C GLU A 239 0.67 -22.68 5.94
N VAL A 240 -0.63 -22.37 6.08
CA VAL A 240 -1.08 -21.13 6.73
C VAL A 240 -0.64 -21.13 8.20
N ARG A 241 -0.83 -22.25 8.92
CA ARG A 241 -0.36 -22.38 10.31
C ARG A 241 1.14 -22.11 10.42
N THR A 242 1.95 -22.68 9.52
CA THR A 242 3.40 -22.44 9.47
C THR A 242 3.72 -20.97 9.23
N SER A 243 3.16 -20.34 8.19
CA SER A 243 3.43 -18.92 7.89
C SER A 243 3.07 -17.99 9.04
N LEU A 244 1.94 -18.22 9.71
CA LEU A 244 1.54 -17.43 10.87
C LEU A 244 2.40 -17.75 12.10
N GLY A 245 2.76 -19.02 12.29
CA GLY A 245 3.67 -19.47 13.35
C GLY A 245 5.07 -18.85 13.25
N GLU A 246 5.57 -18.61 12.03
CA GLU A 246 6.82 -17.89 11.79
C GLU A 246 6.69 -16.38 12.04
N THR A 247 5.51 -15.81 11.77
CA THR A 247 5.25 -14.37 11.95
C THR A 247 5.05 -13.99 13.43
N LEU A 248 4.42 -14.87 14.22
CA LEU A 248 4.07 -14.62 15.62
C LEU A 248 5.24 -14.18 16.51
N PRO A 249 6.41 -14.87 16.52
CA PRO A 249 7.56 -14.45 17.32
C PRO A 249 8.04 -13.04 16.99
N VAL A 250 7.96 -12.63 15.72
CA VAL A 250 8.35 -11.28 15.28
C VAL A 250 7.41 -10.24 15.89
N LEU A 251 6.10 -10.47 15.83
CA LEU A 251 5.12 -9.54 16.40
C LEU A 251 5.20 -9.48 17.94
N GLN A 252 5.47 -10.61 18.59
CA GLN A 252 5.69 -10.66 20.04
C GLN A 252 6.94 -9.87 20.46
N ALA A 253 8.03 -9.98 19.70
CA ALA A 253 9.23 -9.19 19.93
C ALA A 253 8.96 -7.67 19.77
N ILE A 254 8.21 -7.27 18.73
CA ILE A 254 7.79 -5.88 18.54
C ILE A 254 6.92 -5.41 19.71
N GLN A 255 5.95 -6.23 20.17
CA GLN A 255 5.11 -5.88 21.31
C GLN A 255 5.95 -5.62 22.57
N ALA A 256 6.89 -6.51 22.87
CA ALA A 256 7.76 -6.39 24.03
C ALA A 256 8.64 -5.13 23.97
N ASP A 257 9.23 -4.82 22.80
CA ASP A 257 10.03 -3.61 22.61
C ASP A 257 9.18 -2.34 22.78
N VAL A 258 7.98 -2.30 22.20
CA VAL A 258 7.08 -1.14 22.34
C VAL A 258 6.64 -0.95 23.81
N GLU A 259 6.31 -2.02 24.53
CA GLU A 259 5.98 -1.95 25.95
C GLU A 259 7.16 -1.44 26.79
N GLN A 260 8.37 -1.93 26.50
CA GLN A 260 9.59 -1.48 27.16
C GLN A 260 9.86 0.02 26.90
N GLN A 261 9.63 0.51 25.68
CA GLN A 261 9.79 1.93 25.35
C GLN A 261 8.73 2.81 26.03
N LEU A 262 7.49 2.34 26.12
CA LEU A 262 6.41 3.07 26.80
C LEU A 262 6.58 3.11 28.32
N ALA A 263 7.24 2.10 28.91
CA ALA A 263 7.55 2.04 30.33
C ALA A 263 8.75 2.92 30.74
N GLN A 264 9.57 3.38 29.79
CA GLN A 264 10.68 4.27 30.09
C GLN A 264 10.16 5.69 30.41
N PRO A 265 10.69 6.36 31.46
CA PRO A 265 10.35 7.76 31.74
C PRO A 265 10.70 8.63 30.52
N GLN A 266 9.75 9.41 30.02
CA GLN A 266 10.07 10.38 28.98
C GLN A 266 11.16 11.34 29.49
N PRO A 267 12.26 11.53 28.77
CA PRO A 267 13.28 12.49 29.18
C PRO A 267 12.61 13.86 29.23
N VAL A 268 12.57 14.45 30.43
CA VAL A 268 12.15 15.83 30.64
C VAL A 268 13.01 16.69 29.72
N GLY A 269 12.39 17.24 28.67
CA GLY A 269 13.10 18.04 27.69
C GLY A 269 13.88 19.14 28.41
N LYS A 270 15.20 19.16 28.23
CA LYS A 270 16.03 20.26 28.73
C LYS A 270 15.40 21.55 28.20
N PRO A 271 15.09 22.55 29.06
CA PRO A 271 14.59 23.83 28.58
C PRO A 271 15.58 24.36 27.54
N ALA A 272 15.04 24.80 26.40
CA ALA A 272 15.84 25.35 25.31
C ALA A 272 16.82 26.37 25.90
N ALA A 273 18.12 26.13 25.71
CA ALA A 273 19.13 27.09 26.11
C ALA A 273 18.79 28.41 25.42
N LYS A 274 18.57 29.47 26.21
CA LYS A 274 18.38 30.82 25.67
C LYS A 274 19.59 31.11 24.81
N LEU A 275 19.40 31.26 23.49
CA LEU A 275 20.45 31.77 22.62
C LEU A 275 20.84 33.15 23.15
N ASP A 276 22.06 33.26 23.64
CA ASP A 276 22.65 34.54 24.01
C ASP A 276 22.98 35.29 22.71
N LEU A 277 22.19 36.33 22.42
CA LEU A 277 22.36 37.22 21.27
C LEU A 277 23.23 38.44 21.63
N SER A 278 23.99 38.39 22.73
CA SER A 278 24.94 39.44 23.06
C SER A 278 26.00 39.55 21.98
N VAL A 279 26.11 40.74 21.37
CA VAL A 279 27.15 41.07 20.41
C VAL A 279 28.49 41.13 21.15
N PRO A 280 29.59 40.53 20.62
CA PRO A 280 30.90 40.60 21.25
C PRO A 280 31.37 42.05 21.40
N GLN A 281 31.95 42.37 22.57
CA GLN A 281 32.62 43.65 22.84
C GLN A 281 33.92 43.79 22.04
#